data_AF-A0A6P8FVP0-F1
#
_entry.id   AF-A0A6P8FVP0-F1
#
_cell.length_a   1.000
_cell.length_b   1.000
_cell.length_c   1.000
_cell.angle_alpha   90.00
_cell.angle_beta   90.00
_cell.angle_gamma   90.00
#
_symmetry.space_group_name_H-M   'P 1'
#
loop_
_entity.id
_entity.type
_entity.pdbx_description
1 polymer ?
#
loop_
_entity_poly.entity_id
_entity_poly.type
_entity_poly.pdbx_seq_one_letter_code
_entity_poly.pdbx_strand_id
1 'polypeptide(L)'
;MDGTNSSSQQLLFVHQQMFQVQLNEGPLTKLAVAIVMSVLFIWINCLLLFTLSRKQAFRETPRYVLFSHMLCNDSIQLLFTSLLYILSMSYLQIPRAACSLALFVSSATFLNAPLNLALMSLERYVAICFPLQHATIATPAATAVGILIIWFLGGVNVVIDILYAVARDGSFFSERMFCTRERIFMAPWQADVFQGFNAFYFVAVTLIIVFTYISVMVVARSASSNKESAKKAHRTLLLHLIQLGLCLNSFLYGIIERALAMTSSSRLFMDLRYLNYLFVLILPRCLSPLIYGLRDDAVRPLFLYYVRCGAQKVKPFVTAH
;
A
#
# COMPACT_ATOMS: atom_id res chain seq x y z
N MET A 1 5.55 8.47 39.94
CA MET A 1 4.20 8.05 39.55
C MET A 1 3.48 9.31 39.12
N ASP A 2 3.30 9.55 37.81
CA ASP A 2 2.37 10.57 37.21
C ASP A 2 2.62 10.74 35.69
N GLY A 3 2.84 9.65 34.95
CA GLY A 3 3.07 9.69 33.50
C GLY A 3 1.97 9.06 32.64
N THR A 4 1.09 8.27 33.25
CA THR A 4 0.05 7.48 32.56
C THR A 4 -1.29 8.20 32.42
N ASN A 5 -1.55 9.26 33.22
CA ASN A 5 -2.85 9.94 33.18
C ASN A 5 -3.02 10.89 31.98
N SER A 6 -1.97 11.54 31.48
CA SER A 6 -2.09 12.58 30.44
C SER A 6 -2.40 12.02 29.05
N SER A 7 -1.81 10.89 28.67
CA SER A 7 -2.03 10.23 27.38
C SER A 7 -3.38 9.52 27.32
N SER A 8 -3.80 8.88 28.43
CA SER A 8 -5.14 8.33 28.57
C SER A 8 -6.22 9.42 28.57
N GLN A 9 -5.97 10.56 29.22
CA GLN A 9 -6.88 11.71 29.20
C GLN A 9 -6.95 12.39 27.82
N GLN A 10 -5.85 12.54 27.11
CA GLN A 10 -5.86 13.05 25.72
C GLN A 10 -6.60 12.11 24.78
N LEU A 11 -6.42 10.79 24.92
CA LEU A 11 -7.14 9.80 24.12
C LEU A 11 -8.63 9.80 24.45
N LEU A 12 -8.99 9.93 25.73
CA LEU A 12 -10.38 10.08 26.20
C LEU A 12 -11.00 11.38 25.67
N PHE A 13 -10.23 12.46 25.60
CA PHE A 13 -10.64 13.76 25.07
C PHE A 13 -10.88 13.70 23.54
N VAL A 14 -10.00 13.05 22.78
CA VAL A 14 -10.21 12.76 21.35
C VAL A 14 -11.45 11.88 21.15
N HIS A 15 -11.66 10.90 22.03
CA HIS A 15 -12.85 10.04 22.01
C HIS A 15 -14.14 10.82 22.31
N GLN A 16 -14.08 11.74 23.28
CA GLN A 16 -15.20 12.59 23.69
C GLN A 16 -15.52 13.68 22.64
N GLN A 17 -14.51 14.17 21.91
CA GLN A 17 -14.70 15.05 20.76
C GLN A 17 -15.32 14.33 19.55
N MET A 18 -15.03 13.05 19.34
CA MET A 18 -15.72 12.22 18.32
C MET A 18 -17.19 11.97 18.67
N PHE A 19 -17.53 11.80 19.95
CA PHE A 19 -18.89 11.53 20.43
C PHE A 19 -19.92 12.64 20.12
N GLN A 20 -19.47 13.88 19.89
CA GLN A 20 -20.32 15.03 19.54
C GLN A 20 -20.61 15.17 18.04
N VAL A 21 -20.02 14.34 17.17
CA VAL A 21 -20.27 14.38 15.73
C VAL A 21 -21.49 13.51 15.43
N GLN A 22 -22.67 14.03 15.76
CA GLN A 22 -23.96 13.50 15.28
C GLN A 22 -23.89 13.25 13.76
N LEU A 23 -24.53 12.16 13.31
CA LEU A 23 -24.72 11.83 11.90
C LEU A 23 -25.56 12.91 11.20
N ASN A 24 -24.90 14.00 10.80
CA ASN A 24 -25.41 14.92 9.79
C ASN A 24 -25.18 14.33 8.38
N GLU A 25 -25.84 14.89 7.37
CA GLU A 25 -25.65 14.57 5.93
C GLU A 25 -24.16 14.58 5.49
N GLY A 26 -23.32 15.41 6.12
CA GLY A 26 -21.90 15.59 5.76
C GLY A 26 -20.99 14.37 6.04
N PRO A 27 -20.96 13.82 7.28
CA PRO A 27 -20.20 12.61 7.58
C PRO A 27 -20.61 11.38 6.73
N LEU A 28 -21.91 11.22 6.47
CA LEU A 28 -22.45 10.10 5.69
C LEU A 28 -22.01 10.17 4.22
N THR A 29 -22.09 11.37 3.60
CA THR A 29 -21.65 11.57 2.22
C THR A 29 -20.15 11.29 2.05
N LYS A 30 -19.30 11.71 2.98
CA LYS A 30 -17.86 11.40 2.97
C LYS A 30 -17.58 9.90 3.07
N LEU A 31 -18.28 9.21 3.98
CA LEU A 31 -18.16 7.76 4.13
C LEU A 31 -18.58 7.05 2.83
N ALA A 32 -19.71 7.45 2.24
CA ALA A 32 -20.18 6.90 0.98
C ALA A 32 -19.15 7.09 -0.15
N VAL A 33 -18.60 8.29 -0.30
CA VAL A 33 -17.56 8.57 -1.32
C VAL A 33 -16.33 7.70 -1.11
N ALA A 34 -15.82 7.60 0.12
CA ALA A 34 -14.66 6.77 0.44
C ALA A 34 -14.88 5.28 0.10
N ILE A 35 -16.06 4.74 0.42
CA ILE A 35 -16.42 3.35 0.13
C ILE A 35 -16.57 3.13 -1.37
N VAL A 36 -17.32 4.00 -2.06
CA VAL A 36 -17.55 3.90 -3.50
C VAL A 36 -16.22 3.93 -4.26
N MET A 37 -15.32 4.85 -3.90
CA MET A 37 -13.98 4.91 -4.48
C MET A 37 -13.22 3.61 -4.23
N SER A 38 -13.19 3.12 -2.99
CA SER A 38 -12.46 1.90 -2.63
C SER A 38 -12.99 0.68 -3.39
N VAL A 39 -14.31 0.52 -3.49
CA VAL A 39 -14.95 -0.57 -4.26
C VAL A 39 -14.62 -0.47 -5.74
N LEU A 40 -14.70 0.73 -6.32
CA LEU A 40 -14.37 0.95 -7.73
C LEU A 40 -12.91 0.59 -8.05
N PHE A 41 -11.97 0.96 -7.18
CA PHE A 41 -10.55 0.62 -7.40
C PHE A 41 -10.23 -0.84 -7.15
N ILE A 42 -10.85 -1.48 -6.16
CA ILE A 42 -10.77 -2.93 -6.00
C ILE A 42 -11.27 -3.63 -7.26
N TRP A 43 -12.38 -3.18 -7.83
CA TRP A 43 -12.90 -3.72 -9.08
C TRP A 43 -11.92 -3.56 -10.26
N ILE A 44 -11.31 -2.37 -10.43
CA ILE A 44 -10.28 -2.14 -11.45
C ILE A 44 -9.08 -3.08 -11.25
N ASN A 45 -8.61 -3.24 -10.01
CA ASN A 45 -7.50 -4.12 -9.69
C ASN A 45 -7.83 -5.58 -9.99
N CYS A 46 -9.03 -6.04 -9.64
CA CYS A 46 -9.52 -7.38 -9.96
C CYS A 46 -9.58 -7.62 -11.48
N LEU A 47 -10.01 -6.62 -12.24
CA LEU A 47 -10.05 -6.71 -13.70
C LEU A 47 -8.66 -6.77 -14.34
N LEU A 48 -7.70 -6.01 -13.80
CA LEU A 48 -6.29 -6.09 -14.19
C LEU A 48 -5.69 -7.45 -13.85
N LEU A 49 -5.93 -7.97 -12.63
CA LEU A 49 -5.51 -9.30 -12.21
C LEU A 49 -6.08 -10.39 -13.11
N PHE A 50 -7.38 -10.31 -13.44
CA PHE A 50 -8.02 -11.20 -14.38
C PHE A 50 -7.31 -11.15 -15.74
N THR A 51 -7.06 -9.94 -16.26
CA THR A 51 -6.36 -9.73 -17.54
C THR A 51 -4.98 -10.39 -17.56
N LEU A 52 -4.18 -10.18 -16.52
CA LEU A 52 -2.84 -10.77 -16.38
C LEU A 52 -2.90 -12.30 -16.28
N SER A 53 -3.96 -12.83 -15.66
CA SER A 53 -4.15 -14.27 -15.48
C SER A 53 -4.51 -15.01 -16.78
N ARG A 54 -4.93 -14.31 -17.85
CA ARG A 54 -5.37 -14.96 -19.10
C ARG A 54 -4.24 -15.52 -19.96
N LYS A 55 -3.02 -14.99 -19.85
CA LYS A 55 -1.89 -15.41 -20.69
C LYS A 55 -0.79 -16.03 -19.83
N GLN A 56 -0.32 -17.22 -20.21
CA GLN A 56 0.78 -17.89 -19.52
C GLN A 56 2.06 -17.03 -19.50
N ALA A 57 2.38 -16.37 -20.61
CA ALA A 57 3.52 -15.45 -20.69
C ALA A 57 3.50 -14.37 -19.60
N PHE A 58 2.33 -13.87 -19.20
CA PHE A 58 2.22 -12.89 -18.12
C PHE A 58 2.39 -13.53 -16.74
N ARG A 59 1.97 -14.78 -16.54
CA ARG A 59 2.11 -15.47 -15.25
C ARG A 59 3.54 -15.90 -14.94
N GLU A 60 4.36 -16.10 -15.97
CA GLU A 60 5.75 -16.57 -15.80
C GLU A 60 6.77 -15.44 -15.78
N THR A 61 6.42 -14.26 -16.32
CA THR A 61 7.34 -13.12 -16.35
C THR A 61 7.38 -12.44 -14.96
N PRO A 62 8.55 -12.34 -14.31
CA PRO A 62 8.71 -11.78 -12.95
C PRO A 62 8.04 -10.42 -12.76
N ARG A 63 8.21 -9.52 -13.73
CA ARG A 63 7.60 -8.18 -13.71
C ARG A 63 6.08 -8.23 -13.53
N TYR A 64 5.39 -9.11 -14.27
CA TYR A 64 3.94 -9.21 -14.22
C TYR A 64 3.46 -9.97 -12.96
N VAL A 65 4.28 -10.88 -12.42
CA VAL A 65 4.04 -11.52 -11.12
C VAL A 65 4.12 -10.48 -9.99
N LEU A 66 5.17 -9.66 -9.95
CA LEU A 66 5.31 -8.57 -8.98
C LEU A 66 4.18 -7.55 -9.10
N PHE A 67 3.77 -7.23 -10.34
CA PHE A 67 2.64 -6.35 -10.58
C PHE A 67 1.32 -6.94 -10.10
N SER A 68 1.08 -8.23 -10.34
CA SER A 68 -0.09 -8.93 -9.80
C SER A 68 -0.07 -8.93 -8.27
N HIS A 69 1.09 -9.19 -7.65
CA HIS A 69 1.24 -9.10 -6.20
C HIS A 69 0.90 -7.70 -5.67
N MET A 70 1.33 -6.64 -6.37
CA MET A 70 1.00 -5.26 -6.03
C MET A 70 -0.52 -5.01 -6.08
N LEU A 71 -1.19 -5.45 -7.15
CA LEU A 71 -2.64 -5.30 -7.32
C LEU A 71 -3.42 -6.03 -6.22
N CYS A 72 -3.01 -7.25 -5.86
CA CYS A 72 -3.61 -7.99 -4.75
C CYS A 72 -3.42 -7.25 -3.43
N ASN A 73 -2.18 -6.82 -3.16
CA ASN A 73 -1.84 -6.12 -1.93
C ASN A 73 -2.60 -4.79 -1.78
N ASP A 74 -2.71 -4.00 -2.83
CA ASP A 74 -3.45 -2.74 -2.83
C ASP A 74 -4.97 -2.96 -2.63
N SER A 75 -5.54 -4.01 -3.24
CA SER A 75 -6.94 -4.38 -3.01
C SER A 75 -7.22 -4.83 -1.57
N ILE A 76 -6.33 -5.64 -0.99
CA ILE A 76 -6.43 -6.07 0.41
C ILE A 76 -6.31 -4.84 1.32
N GLN A 77 -5.35 -3.94 1.05
CA GLN A 77 -5.21 -2.70 1.81
C GLN A 77 -6.51 -1.90 1.79
N LEU A 78 -7.05 -1.61 0.60
CA LEU A 78 -8.27 -0.82 0.43
C LEU A 78 -9.47 -1.46 1.16
N LEU A 79 -9.60 -2.79 1.11
CA LEU A 79 -10.65 -3.51 1.81
C LEU A 79 -10.53 -3.33 3.33
N PHE A 80 -9.36 -3.62 3.90
CA PHE A 80 -9.17 -3.58 5.35
C PHE A 80 -9.16 -2.15 5.90
N THR A 81 -8.59 -1.16 5.19
CA THR A 81 -8.67 0.24 5.64
C THR A 81 -10.09 0.77 5.56
N SER A 82 -10.86 0.40 4.54
CA SER A 82 -12.28 0.79 4.44
C SER A 82 -13.11 0.15 5.54
N LEU A 83 -12.88 -1.13 5.84
CA LEU A 83 -13.53 -1.83 6.95
C LEU A 83 -13.21 -1.15 8.28
N LEU A 84 -11.93 -0.88 8.56
CA LEU A 84 -11.49 -0.19 9.79
C LEU A 84 -12.08 1.21 9.88
N TYR A 85 -12.14 1.94 8.76
CA TYR A 85 -12.76 3.26 8.71
C TYR A 85 -14.27 3.20 9.00
N ILE A 86 -15.00 2.23 8.43
CA ILE A 86 -16.42 1.99 8.73
C ILE A 86 -16.60 1.67 10.21
N LEU A 87 -15.83 0.72 10.76
CA LEU A 87 -15.91 0.34 12.17
C LEU A 87 -15.66 1.54 13.10
N SER A 88 -14.70 2.39 12.74
CA SER A 88 -14.39 3.63 13.46
C SER A 88 -15.55 4.63 13.41
N MET A 89 -16.18 4.81 12.23
CA MET A 89 -17.28 5.76 12.05
C MET A 89 -18.60 5.25 12.65
N SER A 90 -18.81 3.93 12.67
CA SER A 90 -19.99 3.28 13.24
C SER A 90 -19.88 3.05 14.75
N TYR A 91 -18.76 3.40 15.38
CA TYR A 91 -18.51 3.19 16.81
C TYR A 91 -18.81 1.75 17.26
N LEU A 92 -18.39 0.77 16.45
CA LEU A 92 -18.61 -0.64 16.77
C LEU A 92 -17.43 -1.21 17.56
N GLN A 93 -17.74 -1.83 18.70
CA GLN A 93 -16.78 -2.61 19.45
C GLN A 93 -16.72 -4.03 18.88
N ILE A 94 -15.51 -4.48 18.57
CA ILE A 94 -15.26 -5.83 18.05
C ILE A 94 -14.31 -6.58 18.98
N PRO A 95 -14.27 -7.92 18.94
CA PRO A 95 -13.30 -8.70 19.70
C PRO A 95 -11.87 -8.22 19.41
N ARG A 96 -11.06 -8.07 20.46
CA ARG A 96 -9.68 -7.58 20.35
C ARG A 96 -8.82 -8.43 19.42
N ALA A 97 -9.02 -9.75 19.42
CA ALA A 97 -8.38 -10.65 18.46
C ALA A 97 -8.73 -10.34 17.00
N ALA A 98 -10.01 -10.08 16.69
CA ALA A 98 -10.46 -9.73 15.34
C ALA A 98 -9.91 -8.37 14.90
N CYS A 99 -9.88 -7.38 15.80
CA CYS A 99 -9.25 -6.10 15.53
C CYS A 99 -7.75 -6.23 15.26
N SER A 100 -7.06 -7.06 16.05
CA SER A 100 -5.62 -7.31 15.90
C SER A 100 -5.30 -7.92 14.55
N LEU A 101 -6.12 -8.86 14.07
CA LEU A 101 -5.97 -9.44 12.73
C LEU A 101 -6.20 -8.38 11.63
N ALA A 102 -7.24 -7.55 11.76
CA ALA A 102 -7.54 -6.51 10.78
C ALA A 102 -6.41 -5.47 10.69
N LEU A 103 -5.84 -5.06 11.84
CA LEU A 103 -4.67 -4.18 11.88
C LEU A 103 -3.41 -4.85 11.35
N PHE A 104 -3.20 -6.14 11.64
CA PHE A 104 -2.08 -6.90 11.07
C PHE A 104 -2.11 -6.86 9.55
N VAL A 105 -3.24 -7.24 8.95
CA VAL A 105 -3.37 -7.25 7.49
C VAL A 105 -3.17 -5.83 6.95
N SER A 106 -3.87 -4.83 7.47
CA SER A 106 -3.77 -3.44 7.02
C SER A 106 -2.36 -2.85 7.15
N SER A 107 -1.63 -3.17 8.22
CA SER A 107 -0.28 -2.65 8.43
C SER A 107 0.74 -3.39 7.57
N ALA A 108 0.61 -4.71 7.42
CA ALA A 108 1.49 -5.50 6.56
C ALA A 108 1.34 -5.09 5.10
N THR A 109 0.10 -4.99 4.58
CA THR A 109 -0.12 -4.59 3.20
C THR A 109 0.30 -3.13 2.94
N PHE A 110 0.25 -2.27 3.95
CA PHE A 110 0.75 -0.90 3.83
C PHE A 110 2.27 -0.86 3.59
N LEU A 111 3.02 -1.66 4.35
CA LEU A 111 4.48 -1.78 4.25
C LEU A 111 4.95 -2.56 3.02
N ASN A 112 4.15 -3.54 2.59
CA ASN A 112 4.47 -4.34 1.41
C ASN A 112 4.58 -3.50 0.14
N ALA A 113 3.82 -2.42 0.01
CA ALA A 113 3.80 -1.63 -1.22
C ALA A 113 5.13 -0.95 -1.57
N PRO A 114 5.80 -0.19 -0.68
CA PRO A 114 7.13 0.35 -0.97
C PRO A 114 8.20 -0.76 -1.13
N LEU A 115 8.10 -1.87 -0.41
CA LEU A 115 9.01 -3.01 -0.58
C LEU A 115 8.84 -3.68 -1.95
N ASN A 116 7.60 -3.84 -2.41
CA ASN A 116 7.29 -4.36 -3.75
C ASN A 116 7.83 -3.42 -4.83
N LEU A 117 7.72 -2.10 -4.63
CA LEU A 117 8.28 -1.11 -5.54
C LEU A 117 9.81 -1.22 -5.63
N ALA A 118 10.50 -1.42 -4.49
CA ALA A 118 11.94 -1.66 -4.48
C ALA A 118 12.31 -2.93 -5.26
N LEU A 119 11.54 -4.02 -5.07
CA LEU A 119 11.77 -5.28 -5.79
C LEU A 119 11.50 -5.15 -7.30
N MET A 120 10.47 -4.41 -7.71
CA MET A 120 10.22 -4.09 -9.12
C MET A 120 11.36 -3.27 -9.72
N SER A 121 11.87 -2.27 -9.00
CA SER A 121 13.02 -1.47 -9.43
C SER A 121 14.29 -2.32 -9.58
N LEU A 122 14.54 -3.25 -8.66
CA LEU A 122 15.65 -4.20 -8.74
C LEU A 122 15.50 -5.16 -9.93
N GLU A 123 14.31 -5.70 -10.16
CA GLU A 123 14.03 -6.55 -11.33
C GLU A 123 14.33 -5.81 -12.64
N ARG A 124 13.89 -4.55 -12.75
CA ARG A 124 14.18 -3.71 -13.92
C ARG A 124 15.67 -3.41 -14.08
N TYR A 125 16.37 -3.18 -12.96
CA TYR A 125 17.81 -2.97 -12.97
C TYR A 125 18.56 -4.19 -13.50
N VAL A 126 18.26 -5.39 -12.97
CA VAL A 126 18.90 -6.64 -13.43
C VAL A 126 18.61 -6.88 -14.92
N ALA A 127 17.38 -6.63 -15.37
CA ALA A 127 16.99 -6.81 -16.78
C ALA A 127 17.80 -5.93 -17.75
N ILE A 128 18.18 -4.72 -17.34
CA ILE A 128 18.86 -3.74 -18.22
C ILE A 128 20.38 -3.82 -18.07
N CYS A 129 20.88 -3.92 -16.84
CA CYS A 129 22.31 -3.92 -16.57
C CYS A 129 22.95 -5.30 -16.80
N PHE A 130 22.17 -6.38 -16.68
CA PHE A 130 22.65 -7.76 -16.82
C PHE A 130 21.70 -8.62 -17.67
N PRO A 131 21.43 -8.25 -18.94
CA PRO A 131 20.41 -8.91 -19.77
C PRO A 131 20.67 -10.42 -19.97
N LEU A 132 21.94 -10.84 -20.07
CA LEU A 132 22.32 -12.25 -20.24
C LEU A 132 22.08 -13.10 -18.98
N GLN A 133 22.12 -12.48 -17.80
CA GLN A 133 21.91 -13.15 -16.52
C GLN A 133 20.47 -12.96 -16.00
N HIS A 134 19.66 -12.10 -16.62
CA HIS A 134 18.29 -11.85 -16.18
C HIS A 134 17.45 -13.13 -16.15
N ALA A 135 17.59 -14.00 -17.15
CA ALA A 135 16.84 -15.26 -17.20
C ALA A 135 17.22 -16.25 -16.07
N THR A 136 18.43 -16.15 -15.51
CA THR A 136 18.89 -17.01 -14.41
C THR A 136 18.64 -16.39 -13.03
N ILE A 137 18.67 -15.05 -12.93
CA ILE A 137 18.46 -14.31 -11.68
C ILE A 137 16.97 -14.06 -11.42
N ALA A 138 16.24 -13.54 -12.41
CA ALA A 138 14.84 -13.20 -12.29
C ALA A 138 13.96 -14.39 -12.70
N THR A 139 14.00 -15.45 -11.89
CA THR A 139 13.14 -16.62 -12.08
C THR A 139 11.82 -16.48 -11.31
N PRO A 140 10.77 -17.25 -11.67
CA PRO A 140 9.54 -17.32 -10.87
C PRO A 140 9.81 -17.70 -9.41
N ALA A 141 10.76 -18.61 -9.17
CA ALA A 141 11.15 -19.03 -7.83
C ALA A 141 11.80 -17.88 -7.03
N ALA A 142 12.76 -17.16 -7.63
CA ALA A 142 13.37 -15.99 -7.00
C ALA A 142 12.33 -14.89 -6.70
N THR A 143 11.36 -14.71 -7.61
CA THR A 143 10.25 -13.76 -7.42
C THR A 143 9.35 -14.18 -6.25
N ALA A 144 9.03 -15.47 -6.13
CA ALA A 144 8.26 -15.99 -5.00
C ALA A 144 9.00 -15.81 -3.66
N VAL A 145 10.31 -16.07 -3.63
CA VAL A 145 11.14 -15.79 -2.45
C VAL A 145 11.14 -14.30 -2.11
N GLY A 146 11.26 -13.42 -3.10
CA GLY A 146 11.16 -11.97 -2.91
C GLY A 146 9.81 -11.56 -2.30
N ILE A 147 8.70 -12.14 -2.76
CA ILE A 147 7.37 -11.93 -2.19
C ILE A 147 7.29 -12.40 -0.73
N LEU A 148 7.85 -13.57 -0.41
CA LEU A 148 7.90 -14.06 0.97
C LEU A 148 8.69 -13.12 1.89
N ILE A 149 9.82 -12.59 1.41
CA ILE A 149 10.60 -11.58 2.14
C ILE A 149 9.78 -10.32 2.37
N ILE A 150 9.04 -9.84 1.37
CA ILE A 150 8.14 -8.68 1.51
C ILE A 150 7.14 -8.91 2.65
N TRP A 151 6.45 -10.06 2.65
CA TRP A 151 5.48 -10.38 3.71
C TRP A 151 6.11 -10.52 5.09
N PHE A 152 7.30 -11.12 5.17
CA PHE A 152 8.03 -11.23 6.43
C PHE A 152 8.38 -9.83 6.96
N LEU A 153 8.99 -8.97 6.15
CA LEU A 153 9.38 -7.62 6.55
C LEU A 153 8.19 -6.72 6.88
N GLY A 154 7.10 -6.83 6.10
CA GLY A 154 5.87 -6.09 6.33
C GLY A 154 5.10 -6.55 7.57
N GLY A 155 5.18 -7.85 7.91
CA GLY A 155 4.42 -8.44 9.01
C GLY A 155 5.15 -8.52 10.35
N VAL A 156 6.48 -8.64 10.36
CA VAL A 156 7.26 -9.03 11.55
C VAL A 156 7.02 -8.14 12.77
N ASN A 157 7.01 -6.82 12.58
CA ASN A 157 6.82 -5.88 13.69
C ASN A 157 5.43 -6.04 14.34
N VAL A 158 4.39 -6.19 13.51
CA VAL A 158 3.01 -6.32 14.00
C VAL A 158 2.78 -7.69 14.64
N VAL A 159 3.42 -8.74 14.13
CA VAL A 159 3.39 -10.07 14.77
C VAL A 159 4.01 -10.01 16.16
N ILE A 160 5.17 -9.36 16.32
CA ILE A 160 5.80 -9.16 17.63
C ILE A 160 4.84 -8.44 18.58
N ASP A 161 4.19 -7.38 18.10
CA ASP A 161 3.26 -6.61 18.93
C ASP A 161 2.02 -7.43 19.38
N ILE A 162 1.45 -8.24 18.49
CA ILE A 162 0.31 -9.10 18.80
C ILE A 162 0.73 -10.21 19.77
N LEU A 163 1.89 -10.83 19.57
CA LEU A 163 2.43 -11.84 20.48
C LEU A 163 2.65 -11.27 21.88
N TYR A 164 3.18 -10.05 21.97
CA TYR A 164 3.33 -9.35 23.24
C TYR A 164 1.97 -9.08 23.91
N ALA A 165 0.97 -8.63 23.16
CA ALA A 165 -0.38 -8.38 23.67
C ALA A 165 -1.04 -9.67 24.19
N VAL A 166 -0.93 -10.78 23.46
CA VAL A 166 -1.44 -12.10 23.88
C VAL A 166 -0.72 -12.61 25.13
N ALA A 167 0.60 -12.43 25.21
CA ALA A 167 1.40 -12.91 26.34
C ALA A 167 1.16 -12.13 27.64
N ARG A 168 0.75 -10.86 27.55
CA ARG A 168 0.56 -9.98 28.71
C ARG A 168 -0.87 -9.93 29.22
N ASP A 169 -1.84 -10.32 28.41
CA ASP A 169 -3.26 -10.15 28.71
C ASP A 169 -4.06 -11.41 28.43
N GLY A 170 -4.44 -12.12 29.50
CA GLY A 170 -5.28 -13.32 29.41
C GLY A 170 -6.70 -13.06 28.89
N SER A 171 -7.14 -11.80 28.87
CA SER A 171 -8.45 -11.41 28.34
C SER A 171 -8.44 -11.09 26.84
N PHE A 172 -7.29 -11.22 26.15
CA PHE A 172 -7.12 -10.86 24.74
C PHE A 172 -8.18 -11.45 23.80
N PHE A 173 -8.63 -12.68 24.06
CA PHE A 173 -9.63 -13.36 23.23
C PHE A 173 -11.08 -13.05 23.62
N SER A 174 -11.35 -12.55 24.82
CA SER A 174 -12.69 -12.28 25.34
C SER A 174 -13.04 -10.78 25.36
N GLU A 175 -12.04 -9.91 25.42
CA GLU A 175 -12.20 -8.45 25.47
C GLU A 175 -12.75 -7.91 24.14
N ARG A 176 -13.69 -6.96 24.24
CA ARG A 176 -14.21 -6.18 23.12
C ARG A 176 -13.78 -4.74 23.26
N MET A 177 -13.35 -4.14 22.15
CA MET A 177 -12.84 -2.77 22.13
C MET A 177 -13.12 -2.09 20.80
N PHE A 178 -13.03 -0.76 20.80
CA PHE A 178 -13.00 0.01 19.56
C PHE A 178 -11.70 -0.29 18.82
N CYS A 179 -11.80 -0.55 17.52
CA CYS A 179 -10.66 -0.99 16.75
C CYS A 179 -9.77 0.20 16.37
N THR A 180 -8.90 0.60 17.29
CA THR A 180 -7.86 1.59 17.03
C THR A 180 -6.49 1.04 17.36
N ARG A 181 -5.50 1.61 16.67
CA ARG A 181 -4.12 1.17 16.76
C ARG A 181 -3.55 1.35 18.17
N GLU A 182 -3.87 2.49 18.79
CA GLU A 182 -3.39 2.91 20.11
C GLU A 182 -3.91 2.01 21.24
N ARG A 183 -5.03 1.32 21.00
CA ARG A 183 -5.68 0.45 22.00
C ARG A 183 -5.17 -0.98 21.97
N ILE A 184 -4.55 -1.42 20.88
CA ILE A 184 -3.94 -2.76 20.77
C ILE A 184 -2.52 -2.75 21.32
N PHE A 185 -1.77 -1.68 21.04
CA PHE A 185 -0.37 -1.57 21.44
C PHE A 185 -0.25 -0.93 22.81
N MET A 186 0.05 -1.77 23.80
CA MET A 186 -0.01 -1.46 25.23
C MET A 186 1.24 -0.75 25.75
N ALA A 187 2.37 -0.87 25.07
CA ALA A 187 3.65 -0.40 25.57
C ALA A 187 4.25 0.72 24.71
N PRO A 188 4.84 1.78 25.33
CA PRO A 188 5.41 2.92 24.59
C PRO A 188 6.46 2.51 23.56
N TRP A 189 7.28 1.49 23.87
CA TRP A 189 8.34 1.02 22.98
C TRP A 189 7.82 0.48 21.64
N GLN A 190 6.57 0.00 21.57
CA GLN A 190 5.99 -0.53 20.32
C GLN A 190 5.85 0.58 19.27
N ALA A 191 5.47 1.79 19.72
CA ALA A 191 5.37 2.95 18.86
C ALA A 191 6.75 3.40 18.34
N ASP A 192 7.76 3.42 19.23
CA ASP A 192 9.13 3.81 18.88
C ASP A 192 9.75 2.82 17.89
N VAL A 193 9.59 1.52 18.15
CA VAL A 193 10.08 0.46 17.27
C VAL A 193 9.39 0.53 15.90
N PHE A 194 8.07 0.70 15.85
CA PHE A 194 7.35 0.86 14.59
C PHE A 194 7.84 2.08 13.79
N GLN A 195 8.05 3.22 14.46
CA GLN A 195 8.60 4.41 13.81
C GLN A 195 10.03 4.18 13.30
N GLY A 196 10.87 3.52 14.08
CA GLY A 196 12.22 3.13 13.70
C GLY A 196 12.26 2.24 12.46
N PHE A 197 11.44 1.17 12.43
CA PHE A 197 11.32 0.29 11.27
C PHE A 197 10.81 1.03 10.03
N ASN A 198 9.81 1.90 10.17
CA ASN A 198 9.33 2.72 9.06
C ASN A 198 10.42 3.64 8.51
N ALA A 199 11.16 4.33 9.39
CA ALA A 199 12.25 5.20 8.98
C ALA A 199 13.37 4.41 8.29
N PHE A 200 13.71 3.23 8.81
CA PHE A 200 14.67 2.33 8.18
C PHE A 200 14.21 1.88 6.80
N TYR A 201 12.98 1.38 6.66
CA TYR A 201 12.42 0.96 5.37
C TYR A 201 12.32 2.13 4.39
N PHE A 202 11.95 3.32 4.87
CA PHE A 202 11.91 4.54 4.09
C PHE A 202 13.29 4.83 3.45
N VAL A 203 14.35 4.84 4.26
CA VAL A 203 15.71 5.13 3.79
C VAL A 203 16.18 4.02 2.84
N ALA A 204 16.02 2.75 3.24
CA ALA A 204 16.48 1.61 2.45
C ALA A 204 15.80 1.55 1.06
N VAL A 205 14.47 1.66 1.00
CA VAL A 205 13.72 1.63 -0.27
C VAL A 205 14.09 2.82 -1.16
N THR A 206 14.24 4.02 -0.57
CA THR A 206 14.64 5.21 -1.32
C THR A 206 16.03 5.04 -1.93
N LEU A 207 17.01 4.55 -1.16
CA LEU A 207 18.35 4.28 -1.65
C LEU A 207 18.35 3.25 -2.79
N ILE A 208 17.59 2.15 -2.65
CA ILE A 208 17.47 1.13 -3.70
C ILE A 208 16.90 1.74 -5.00
N ILE A 209 15.82 2.52 -4.91
CA ILE A 209 15.17 3.11 -6.09
C ILE A 209 16.07 4.15 -6.76
N VAL A 210 16.74 5.00 -5.99
CA VAL A 210 17.69 5.99 -6.53
C VAL A 210 18.90 5.31 -7.16
N PHE A 211 19.48 4.31 -6.51
CA PHE A 211 20.61 3.54 -7.04
C PHE A 211 20.26 2.84 -8.35
N THR A 212 19.13 2.12 -8.39
CA THR A 212 18.67 1.44 -9.61
C THR A 212 18.35 2.42 -10.72
N TYR A 213 17.77 3.59 -10.40
CA TYR A 213 17.53 4.67 -11.36
C TYR A 213 18.82 5.17 -12.01
N ILE A 214 19.81 5.56 -11.20
CA ILE A 214 21.09 6.07 -11.68
C ILE A 214 21.80 5.02 -12.54
N SER A 215 21.87 3.78 -12.05
CA SER A 215 22.58 2.70 -12.75
C SER A 215 21.97 2.38 -14.10
N VAL A 216 20.63 2.24 -14.17
CA VAL A 216 19.92 2.02 -15.43
C VAL A 216 20.13 3.20 -16.38
N MET A 217 20.13 4.43 -15.87
CA MET A 217 20.37 5.62 -16.70
C MET A 217 21.77 5.67 -17.30
N VAL A 218 22.80 5.29 -16.53
CA VAL A 218 24.18 5.23 -17.01
C VAL A 218 24.27 4.21 -18.15
N VAL A 219 23.76 3.00 -17.94
CA VAL A 219 23.80 1.92 -18.96
C VAL A 219 22.97 2.29 -20.19
N ALA A 220 21.78 2.84 -20.01
CA ALA A 220 20.92 3.25 -21.12
C ALA A 220 21.53 4.37 -21.98
N ARG A 221 22.30 5.27 -21.37
CA ARG A 221 23.03 6.34 -22.08
C ARG A 221 24.30 5.82 -22.76
N SER A 222 25.04 4.91 -22.12
CA SER A 222 26.27 4.34 -22.69
C SER A 222 25.98 3.38 -23.85
N ALA A 223 24.83 2.70 -23.84
CA ALA A 223 24.43 1.76 -24.88
C ALA A 223 23.71 2.41 -26.08
N SER A 224 23.41 3.71 -26.05
CA SER A 224 22.47 4.28 -27.04
C SER A 224 23.12 4.67 -28.38
N SER A 225 22.93 3.81 -29.39
CA SER A 225 22.56 4.25 -30.75
C SER A 225 21.03 4.39 -30.92
N ASN A 226 20.23 3.82 -30.00
CA ASN A 226 18.77 3.70 -30.15
C ASN A 226 18.01 4.43 -29.02
N LYS A 227 17.52 5.64 -29.29
CA LYS A 227 16.92 6.57 -28.30
C LYS A 227 15.62 6.07 -27.66
N GLU A 228 14.93 5.12 -28.30
CA GLU A 228 13.60 4.68 -27.89
C GLU A 228 13.60 3.73 -26.68
N SER A 229 14.55 2.80 -26.62
CA SER A 229 14.70 1.88 -25.47
C SER A 229 15.07 2.64 -24.18
N ALA A 230 16.01 3.60 -24.29
CA ALA A 230 16.39 4.48 -23.18
C ALA A 230 15.20 5.32 -22.67
N LYS A 231 14.36 5.84 -23.58
CA LYS A 231 13.15 6.60 -23.22
C LYS A 231 12.11 5.73 -22.49
N LYS A 232 11.95 4.46 -22.90
CA LYS A 232 11.04 3.50 -22.24
C LYS A 232 11.50 3.16 -20.83
N ALA A 233 12.81 2.91 -20.64
CA ALA A 233 13.41 2.65 -19.33
C ALA A 233 13.24 3.86 -18.38
N HIS A 234 13.58 5.07 -18.86
CA HIS A 234 13.44 6.31 -18.10
C HIS A 234 12.00 6.53 -17.61
N ARG A 235 11.01 6.36 -18.49
CA ARG A 235 9.61 6.55 -18.12
C ARG A 235 9.15 5.50 -17.10
N THR A 236 9.70 4.27 -17.09
CA THR A 236 9.37 3.25 -16.07
C THR A 236 9.91 3.64 -14.72
N LEU A 237 11.17 4.01 -14.63
CA LEU A 237 11.77 4.36 -13.37
C LEU A 237 11.27 5.71 -12.82
N LEU A 238 10.90 6.66 -13.68
CA LEU A 238 10.23 7.89 -13.25
C LEU A 238 8.88 7.61 -12.59
N LEU A 239 8.13 6.63 -13.10
CA LEU A 239 6.88 6.21 -12.46
C LEU A 239 7.13 5.50 -11.13
N HIS A 240 8.24 4.75 -11.00
CA HIS A 240 8.64 4.22 -9.70
C HIS A 240 8.99 5.36 -8.74
N LEU A 241 9.64 6.43 -9.20
CA LEU A 241 9.96 7.58 -8.36
C LEU A 241 8.71 8.35 -7.92
N ILE A 242 7.73 8.54 -8.82
CA ILE A 242 6.42 9.12 -8.48
C ILE A 242 5.69 8.23 -7.49
N GLN A 243 5.65 6.93 -7.73
CA GLN A 243 5.01 5.97 -6.83
C GLN A 243 5.70 5.91 -5.46
N LEU A 244 7.03 6.02 -5.44
CA LEU A 244 7.80 6.15 -4.22
C LEU A 244 7.33 7.40 -3.49
N GLY A 245 7.34 8.57 -4.12
CA GLY A 245 6.87 9.83 -3.52
C GLY A 245 5.44 9.74 -2.96
N LEU A 246 4.53 9.07 -3.68
CA LEU A 246 3.17 8.81 -3.21
C LEU A 246 3.15 7.87 -1.99
N CYS A 247 4.00 6.84 -1.96
CA CYS A 247 4.16 5.97 -0.77
C CYS A 247 4.88 6.70 0.38
N LEU A 248 5.79 7.63 0.08
CA LEU A 248 6.47 8.46 1.08
C LEU A 248 5.48 9.35 1.80
N ASN A 249 4.53 9.91 1.05
CA ASN A 249 3.41 10.66 1.62
C ASN A 249 2.62 9.79 2.62
N SER A 250 2.44 8.50 2.34
CA SER A 250 1.76 7.57 3.24
C SER A 250 2.43 7.43 4.62
N PHE A 251 3.76 7.57 4.73
CA PHE A 251 4.43 7.59 6.03
C PHE A 251 4.16 8.85 6.84
N LEU A 252 3.78 9.95 6.20
CA LEU A 252 3.35 11.18 6.87
C LEU A 252 1.97 11.02 7.50
N TYR A 253 1.18 10.02 7.11
CA TYR A 253 -0.19 9.82 7.60
C TYR A 253 -0.28 9.88 9.13
N GLY A 254 0.56 9.13 9.85
CA GLY A 254 0.55 9.10 11.31
C GLY A 254 1.01 10.41 11.97
N ILE A 255 1.92 11.14 11.33
CA ILE A 255 2.39 12.45 11.80
C ILE A 255 1.27 13.48 11.62
N ILE A 256 0.61 13.47 10.46
CA ILE A 256 -0.52 14.35 10.14
C ILE A 256 -1.68 14.07 11.09
N GLU A 257 -2.03 12.80 11.36
CA GLU A 257 -3.09 12.46 12.31
C GLU A 257 -2.80 12.98 13.73
N ARG A 258 -1.56 12.86 14.21
CA ARG A 258 -1.16 13.37 15.54
C ARG A 258 -1.22 14.90 15.60
N ALA A 259 -0.71 15.58 14.57
CA ALA A 259 -0.77 17.03 14.48
C ALA A 259 -2.23 17.52 14.42
N LEU A 260 -3.06 16.80 13.66
CA LEU A 260 -4.46 17.12 13.51
C LEU A 260 -5.23 16.94 14.83
N ALA A 261 -4.91 15.91 15.62
CA ALA A 261 -5.49 15.69 16.94
C ALA A 261 -5.22 16.82 17.95
N MET A 262 -4.28 17.73 17.69
CA MET A 262 -4.04 18.93 18.50
C MET A 262 -4.98 20.09 18.13
N THR A 263 -5.83 19.93 17.10
CA THR A 263 -6.74 20.97 16.63
C THR A 263 -7.95 21.12 17.55
N SER A 264 -8.24 22.35 17.97
CA SER A 264 -9.34 22.65 18.91
C SER A 264 -10.75 22.44 18.31
N SER A 265 -10.88 22.42 16.98
CA SER A 265 -12.16 22.27 16.27
C SER A 265 -12.41 20.83 15.80
N SER A 266 -13.45 20.20 16.35
CA SER A 266 -13.86 18.83 15.99
C SER A 266 -14.29 18.68 14.53
N ARG A 267 -14.88 19.72 13.92
CA ARG A 267 -15.28 19.70 12.51
C ARG A 267 -14.06 19.73 11.58
N LEU A 268 -13.12 20.62 11.87
CA LEU A 268 -11.87 20.73 11.11
C LEU A 268 -11.02 19.45 11.23
N PHE A 269 -10.99 18.84 12.42
CA PHE A 269 -10.40 17.53 12.65
C PHE A 269 -10.99 16.46 11.71
N MET A 270 -12.31 16.33 11.65
CA MET A 270 -12.96 15.32 10.81
C MET A 270 -12.77 15.58 9.30
N ASP A 271 -12.80 16.84 8.87
CA ASP A 271 -12.57 17.23 7.48
C ASP A 271 -11.15 16.87 7.02
N LEU A 272 -10.14 17.28 7.79
CA LEU A 272 -8.73 17.03 7.47
C LEU A 272 -8.38 15.55 7.57
N ARG A 273 -8.95 14.80 8.51
CA ARG A 273 -8.76 13.35 8.64
C ARG A 273 -9.31 12.61 7.43
N TYR A 274 -10.47 13.04 6.91
CA TYR A 274 -11.03 12.53 5.67
C TYR A 274 -10.14 12.82 4.45
N LEU A 275 -9.65 14.06 4.32
CA LEU A 275 -8.74 14.42 3.23
C LEU A 275 -7.42 13.65 3.31
N ASN A 276 -6.86 13.50 4.52
CA ASN A 276 -5.69 12.69 4.77
C ASN A 276 -5.92 11.25 4.33
N TYR A 277 -7.04 10.63 4.72
CA TYR A 277 -7.42 9.29 4.27
C TYR A 277 -7.50 9.17 2.74
N LEU A 278 -8.15 10.12 2.06
CA LEU A 278 -8.27 10.10 0.60
C LEU A 278 -6.93 10.27 -0.12
N PHE A 279 -6.17 11.31 0.21
CA PHE A 279 -4.98 11.70 -0.56
C PHE A 279 -3.74 10.90 -0.18
N VAL A 280 -3.69 10.38 1.03
CA VAL A 280 -2.48 9.75 1.59
C VAL A 280 -2.59 8.23 1.63
N LEU A 281 -3.80 7.67 1.72
CA LEU A 281 -4.02 6.22 1.74
C LEU A 281 -4.70 5.69 0.48
N ILE A 282 -5.76 6.33 -0.02
CA ILE A 282 -6.48 5.83 -1.20
C ILE A 282 -5.73 6.20 -2.49
N LEU A 283 -5.51 7.49 -2.74
CA LEU A 283 -4.99 7.99 -4.02
C LEU A 283 -3.67 7.33 -4.47
N PRO A 284 -2.65 7.14 -3.60
CA PRO A 284 -1.42 6.44 -3.96
C PRO A 284 -1.62 5.03 -4.50
N ARG A 285 -2.61 4.29 -3.95
CA ARG A 285 -2.96 2.91 -4.30
C ARG A 285 -3.79 2.83 -5.57
N CYS A 286 -4.54 3.89 -5.87
CA CYS A 286 -5.33 4.02 -7.08
C CYS A 286 -4.45 4.31 -8.30
N LEU A 287 -3.46 5.19 -8.12
CA LEU A 287 -2.64 5.68 -9.22
C LEU A 287 -1.64 4.63 -9.70
N SER A 288 -1.06 3.80 -8.84
CA SER A 288 -0.06 2.82 -9.27
C SER A 288 -0.60 1.81 -10.30
N PRO A 289 -1.72 1.11 -10.04
CA PRO A 289 -2.34 0.19 -10.98
C PRO A 289 -2.68 0.84 -12.31
N LEU A 290 -3.20 2.07 -12.27
CA LEU A 290 -3.57 2.83 -13.46
C LEU A 290 -2.33 3.18 -14.30
N ILE A 291 -1.27 3.62 -13.62
CA ILE A 291 0.02 3.98 -14.19
C ILE A 291 0.71 2.77 -14.84
N TYR A 292 0.70 1.60 -14.20
CA TYR A 292 1.33 0.39 -14.74
C TYR A 292 0.47 -0.33 -15.78
N GLY A 293 -0.82 -0.51 -15.50
CA GLY A 293 -1.75 -1.25 -16.35
C GLY A 293 -2.09 -0.55 -17.65
N LEU A 294 -2.42 0.76 -17.61
CA LEU A 294 -2.76 1.51 -18.83
C LEU A 294 -1.54 1.89 -19.67
N ARG A 295 -0.35 1.86 -19.09
CA ARG A 295 0.88 2.18 -19.82
C ARG A 295 1.45 0.99 -20.57
N ASP A 296 1.29 -0.22 -20.06
CA ASP A 296 1.92 -1.37 -20.67
C ASP A 296 1.21 -1.73 -21.98
N ASP A 297 1.90 -1.58 -23.11
CA ASP A 297 1.35 -1.78 -24.44
C ASP A 297 0.80 -3.21 -24.65
N ALA A 298 1.27 -4.19 -23.88
CA ALA A 298 0.77 -5.57 -23.92
C ALA A 298 -0.49 -5.78 -23.05
N VAL A 299 -0.62 -5.04 -21.94
CA VAL A 299 -1.74 -5.18 -20.99
C VAL A 299 -2.91 -4.27 -21.36
N ARG A 300 -2.63 -3.01 -21.74
CA ARG A 300 -3.61 -1.98 -22.06
C ARG A 300 -4.70 -2.43 -23.06
N PRO A 301 -4.40 -3.02 -24.23
CA PRO A 301 -5.43 -3.40 -25.19
C PRO A 301 -6.35 -4.51 -24.65
N LEU A 302 -5.79 -5.47 -23.91
CA LEU A 302 -6.60 -6.53 -23.28
C LEU A 302 -7.46 -5.96 -22.14
N PHE A 303 -6.90 -5.08 -21.32
CA PHE A 303 -7.65 -4.42 -20.26
C PHE A 303 -8.84 -3.64 -20.82
N LEU A 304 -8.62 -2.80 -21.84
CA LEU A 304 -9.70 -2.04 -22.49
C LEU A 304 -10.75 -2.93 -23.14
N TYR A 305 -10.34 -4.09 -23.68
CA TYR A 305 -11.27 -5.08 -24.23
C TYR A 305 -12.22 -5.63 -23.16
N TYR A 306 -11.69 -6.01 -21.99
CA TYR A 306 -12.50 -6.54 -20.90
C TYR A 306 -13.35 -5.46 -20.21
N VAL A 307 -12.85 -4.22 -20.06
CA VAL A 307 -13.65 -3.07 -19.57
C VAL A 307 -14.88 -2.83 -20.47
N ARG A 308 -14.72 -3.00 -21.78
CA ARG A 308 -15.79 -2.76 -22.77
C ARG A 308 -16.62 -4.02 -23.09
N CYS A 309 -16.56 -5.05 -22.24
CA CYS A 309 -17.28 -6.32 -22.43
C CYS A 309 -17.14 -6.92 -23.84
N GLY A 310 -15.97 -6.78 -24.47
CA GLY A 310 -15.69 -7.37 -25.78
C GLY A 310 -16.26 -6.63 -27.00
N ALA A 311 -16.75 -5.39 -26.86
CA ALA A 311 -17.38 -4.64 -27.96
C ALA A 311 -16.44 -4.25 -29.12
N GLN A 312 -15.11 -4.45 -29.02
CA GLN A 312 -14.17 -4.23 -30.13
C GLN A 312 -13.23 -5.42 -30.32
N LYS A 313 -13.07 -5.89 -31.57
CA LYS A 313 -12.04 -6.86 -31.94
C LYS A 313 -10.66 -6.24 -31.71
N VAL A 314 -9.92 -6.71 -30.70
CA VAL A 314 -8.51 -6.32 -30.49
C VAL A 314 -7.69 -6.91 -31.63
N LYS A 315 -7.13 -6.05 -32.50
CA LYS A 315 -6.09 -6.50 -33.44
C LYS A 315 -4.85 -6.88 -32.61
N PRO A 316 -4.30 -8.10 -32.75
CA PRO A 316 -3.07 -8.46 -32.07
C PRO A 316 -1.92 -7.68 -32.70
N PHE A 317 -1.35 -6.71 -31.97
CA PHE A 317 -0.07 -6.13 -32.32
C PHE A 317 1.00 -6.84 -31.50
N VAL A 318 1.48 -7.97 -32.02
CA VAL A 318 2.71 -8.61 -31.57
C VAL A 318 3.73 -8.36 -32.67
N THR A 319 4.54 -7.31 -32.50
CA THR A 319 5.86 -7.26 -33.13
C THR A 319 6.82 -7.94 -32.16
N ALA A 320 7.17 -9.18 -32.48
CA ALA A 320 8.34 -9.83 -31.92
C ALA A 320 9.58 -9.22 -32.59
N HIS A 321 10.38 -8.50 -31.80
CA HIS A 321 11.81 -8.29 -31.99
C HIS A 321 12.41 -8.02 -30.61
#